data_AF-A0A9N9JIN5-F1
#
_entry.id   AF-A0A9N9JIN5-F1
#
_cell.length_a   1.000
_cell.length_b   1.000
_cell.length_c   1.000
_cell.angle_alpha   90.00
_cell.angle_beta   90.00
_cell.angle_gamma   90.00
#
_symmetry.space_group_name_H-M   'P 1'
#
loop_
_entity.id
_entity.type
_entity.pdbx_description
1 polymer ?
#
loop_
_entity_poly.entity_id
_entity_poly.type
_entity_poly.pdbx_seq_one_letter_code
_entity_poly.pdbx_strand_id
1 'polypeptide(L)'
;EYILRRPENLLTIACRRISHAETLSRSFPRATPIALDVTNETALDAALIITVTRFLNDTECDFELPTYRAKENGITILNEIGLDPGIDHLYAVKTVNEVHEAGGKIVSFISYCGGLPAPEASNNPLGYKFSWSSRGVLLALRNSAKFFLNGEIVEIPGTQLMLSAKPYFIYPAFAFWAYPNRDSTPFREFYNIPEAKTVLR
;
A
#
# COMPACT_ATOMS: atom_id res chain seq x y z
N GLU A 1 10.69 16.22 -4.93
CA GLU A 1 10.47 17.67 -4.67
C GLU A 1 10.08 17.96 -3.22
N TYR A 2 8.98 17.41 -2.67
CA TYR A 2 8.47 17.73 -1.33
C TYR A 2 9.53 17.73 -0.22
N ILE A 3 10.35 16.66 -0.13
CA ILE A 3 11.46 16.56 0.84
C ILE A 3 12.42 17.75 0.72
N LEU A 4 12.75 18.15 -0.51
CA LEU A 4 13.67 19.24 -0.83
C LEU A 4 13.02 20.63 -0.80
N ARG A 5 11.75 20.77 -0.38
CA ARG A 5 11.18 22.11 -0.11
C ARG A 5 11.79 22.73 1.14
N ARG A 6 12.25 21.90 2.07
CA ARG A 6 12.98 22.30 3.26
C ARG A 6 14.48 22.40 2.95
N PRO A 7 15.12 23.57 3.09
CA PRO A 7 16.53 23.75 2.76
C PRO A 7 17.46 22.87 3.61
N GLU A 8 17.08 22.56 4.85
CA GLU A 8 17.83 21.72 5.78
C GLU A 8 17.91 20.24 5.38
N ASN A 9 17.00 19.78 4.50
CA ASN A 9 16.99 18.39 4.06
C ASN A 9 18.03 18.15 2.97
N LEU A 10 18.85 17.11 3.17
CA LEU A 10 19.75 16.55 2.16
C LEU A 10 19.13 15.26 1.60
N LEU A 11 19.15 15.10 0.28
CA LEU A 11 18.59 13.92 -0.39
C LEU A 11 19.68 13.16 -1.13
N THR A 12 19.88 11.89 -0.79
CA THR A 12 20.69 10.96 -1.56
C THR A 12 19.77 9.97 -2.26
N ILE A 13 19.91 9.81 -3.58
CA ILE A 13 19.14 8.87 -4.38
C ILE A 13 20.04 7.67 -4.67
N ALA A 14 19.69 6.52 -4.08
CA ALA A 14 20.48 5.30 -4.20
C ALA A 14 19.74 4.27 -5.05
N CYS A 15 20.43 3.67 -6.03
CA CYS A 15 19.92 2.58 -6.86
C CYS A 15 21.04 1.58 -7.17
N ARG A 16 20.71 0.31 -7.44
CA ARG A 16 21.70 -0.67 -7.92
C ARG A 16 22.39 -0.22 -9.22
N ARG A 17 21.66 0.46 -10.10
CA ARG A 17 22.20 1.07 -11.33
C ARG A 17 22.31 2.58 -11.14
N ILE A 18 23.53 3.11 -11.19
CA ILE A 18 23.79 4.55 -11.03
C ILE A 18 23.01 5.41 -12.04
N SER A 19 22.86 4.94 -13.27
CA SER A 19 22.16 5.67 -14.34
C SER A 19 20.69 5.98 -14.00
N HIS A 20 20.03 5.13 -13.20
CA HIS A 20 18.67 5.38 -12.75
C HIS A 20 18.64 6.49 -11.68
N ALA A 21 19.58 6.46 -10.73
CA ALA A 21 19.72 7.49 -9.71
C ALA A 21 20.06 8.84 -10.34
N GLU A 22 21.00 8.87 -11.29
CA GLU A 22 21.36 10.07 -12.05
C GLU A 22 20.15 10.64 -12.80
N THR A 23 19.42 9.79 -13.53
CA THR A 23 18.23 10.21 -14.28
C THR A 23 17.19 10.86 -13.37
N LEU A 24 16.93 10.29 -12.19
CA LEU A 24 15.99 10.86 -11.24
C LEU A 24 16.51 12.15 -10.59
N SER A 25 17.82 12.20 -10.28
CA SER A 25 18.46 13.36 -9.65
C SER A 25 18.47 14.61 -10.54
N ARG A 26 18.42 14.47 -11.88
CA ARG A 26 18.36 15.62 -12.81
C ARG A 26 17.18 16.55 -12.55
N SER A 27 16.07 16.00 -12.05
CA SER A 27 14.89 16.78 -11.69
C SER A 27 15.02 17.49 -10.33
N PHE A 28 16.10 17.23 -9.57
CA PHE A 28 16.28 17.67 -8.19
C PHE A 28 17.71 18.17 -7.96
N PRO A 29 17.99 19.48 -8.15
CA PRO A 29 19.35 20.05 -8.10
C PRO A 29 20.12 19.82 -6.80
N ARG A 30 19.44 19.52 -5.69
CA ARG A 30 20.02 19.24 -4.37
C ARG A 30 20.04 17.75 -4.01
N ALA A 31 19.82 16.87 -4.99
CA ALA A 31 19.88 15.43 -4.80
C ALA A 31 21.22 14.85 -5.26
N THR A 32 21.84 14.00 -4.45
CA THR A 32 23.10 13.32 -4.77
C THR A 32 22.81 11.87 -5.22
N PRO A 33 23.10 11.48 -6.47
CA PRO A 33 22.92 10.11 -6.93
C PRO A 33 24.09 9.21 -6.48
N ILE A 34 23.80 7.99 -6.03
CA ILE A 34 24.80 6.96 -5.72
C ILE A 34 24.39 5.58 -6.25
N ALA A 35 25.39 4.73 -6.47
CA ALA A 35 25.19 3.30 -6.68
C ALA A 35 25.18 2.61 -5.31
N LEU A 36 24.14 1.83 -5.03
CA LEU A 36 24.06 1.05 -3.79
C LEU A 36 23.32 -0.27 -4.04
N ASP A 37 23.92 -1.36 -3.56
CA ASP A 37 23.26 -2.66 -3.47
C ASP A 37 22.87 -2.91 -2.02
N VAL A 38 21.57 -3.05 -1.77
CA VAL A 38 21.02 -3.26 -0.42
C VAL A 38 21.39 -4.62 0.18
N THR A 39 21.92 -5.54 -0.62
CA THR A 39 22.43 -6.84 -0.13
C THR A 39 23.87 -6.76 0.38
N ASN A 40 24.55 -5.63 0.17
CA ASN A 40 25.89 -5.39 0.71
C ASN A 40 25.77 -4.63 2.04
N GLU A 41 25.79 -5.37 3.14
CA GLU A 41 25.62 -4.83 4.50
C GLU A 41 26.62 -3.71 4.82
N THR A 42 27.91 -3.89 4.50
CA THR A 42 28.93 -2.87 4.73
C THR A 42 28.63 -1.56 4.00
N ALA A 43 28.15 -1.65 2.76
CA ALA A 43 27.78 -0.47 1.98
C ALA A 43 26.47 0.15 2.48
N LEU A 44 25.55 -0.66 2.99
CA LEU A 44 24.26 -0.24 3.52
C LEU A 44 24.39 0.48 4.87
N ASP A 45 25.20 -0.05 5.79
CA ASP A 45 25.45 0.53 7.11
C ASP A 45 26.12 1.90 7.05
N ALA A 46 26.88 2.15 5.98
CA ALA A 46 27.49 3.46 5.73
C ALA A 46 26.47 4.53 5.27
N ALA A 47 25.22 4.15 4.97
CA ALA A 47 24.17 5.06 4.51
C ALA A 47 23.07 5.22 5.58
N LEU A 48 22.64 6.46 5.87
CA LEU A 48 21.42 6.73 6.64
C LEU A 48 20.23 6.78 5.67
N ILE A 49 19.21 5.94 5.87
CA ILE A 49 18.26 5.57 4.79
C ILE A 49 16.82 5.91 5.16
N ILE A 50 16.17 6.68 4.30
CA ILE A 50 14.71 6.66 4.14
C ILE A 50 14.41 5.71 2.99
N THR A 51 13.82 4.56 3.29
CA THR A 51 13.54 3.53 2.28
C THR A 51 12.19 3.80 1.62
N VAL A 52 12.21 4.15 0.32
CA VAL A 52 11.00 4.21 -0.53
C VAL A 52 10.67 2.86 -1.18
N THR A 53 11.60 1.92 -1.12
CA THR A 53 11.36 0.52 -1.47
C THR A 53 10.44 -0.10 -0.43
N ARG A 54 9.34 -0.70 -0.88
CA ARG A 54 8.52 -1.56 -0.05
C ARG A 54 9.44 -2.62 0.59
N PHE A 55 9.37 -2.79 1.91
CA PHE A 55 9.80 -4.03 2.55
C PHE A 55 8.90 -5.14 2.01
N LEU A 56 9.21 -5.63 0.82
CA LEU A 56 8.63 -6.85 0.25
C LEU A 56 9.49 -7.99 0.75
N ASN A 57 9.36 -8.33 2.02
CA ASN A 57 9.58 -9.71 2.39
C ASN A 57 8.25 -10.42 2.09
N ASP A 58 8.19 -11.06 0.91
CA ASP A 58 7.15 -12.02 0.53
C ASP A 58 7.24 -13.33 1.35
N THR A 59 8.15 -13.38 2.34
CA THR A 59 8.25 -14.42 3.35
C THR A 59 7.79 -13.82 4.67
N GLU A 60 6.92 -14.52 5.39
CA GLU A 60 6.64 -14.37 6.83
C GLU A 60 7.93 -13.99 7.56
N CYS A 61 8.19 -12.70 7.72
CA CYS A 61 9.30 -12.20 8.49
C CYS A 61 8.64 -11.66 9.74
N ASP A 62 8.84 -12.34 10.86
CA ASP A 62 8.47 -11.85 12.18
C ASP A 62 8.98 -10.41 12.31
N PHE A 63 8.08 -9.45 12.13
CA PHE A 63 8.39 -8.04 12.32
C PHE A 63 8.75 -7.77 13.79
N GLU A 64 8.49 -8.71 14.70
CA GLU A 64 8.81 -8.61 16.13
C GLU A 64 10.31 -8.38 16.37
N LEU A 65 11.20 -9.16 15.73
CA LEU A 65 12.64 -9.07 15.99
C LEU A 65 13.27 -7.76 15.47
N PRO A 66 12.99 -7.31 14.22
CA PRO A 66 13.42 -5.99 13.76
C PRO A 66 12.80 -4.84 14.56
N THR A 67 11.55 -4.95 14.99
CA THR A 67 10.86 -3.92 15.78
C THR A 67 11.47 -3.78 17.16
N TYR A 68 11.83 -4.90 17.81
CA TYR A 68 12.51 -4.90 19.10
C TYR A 68 13.86 -4.16 19.03
N ARG A 69 14.71 -4.52 18.05
CA ARG A 69 16.01 -3.86 17.85
C ARG A 69 15.87 -2.38 17.52
N ALA A 70 14.89 -2.01 16.69
CA ALA A 70 14.64 -0.61 16.38
C ALA A 70 14.27 0.18 17.65
N LYS A 71 13.39 -0.39 18.50
CA LYS A 71 12.98 0.21 19.77
C LYS A 71 14.14 0.38 20.74
N GLU A 72 14.99 -0.63 20.90
CA GLU A 72 16.19 -0.54 21.77
C GLU A 72 17.16 0.55 21.31
N ASN A 73 17.28 0.76 20.00
CA ASN A 73 18.19 1.74 19.42
C ASN A 73 17.54 3.13 19.21
N GLY A 74 16.30 3.34 19.68
CA GLY A 74 15.59 4.62 19.50
C GLY A 74 15.24 4.94 18.05
N ILE A 75 15.18 3.94 17.18
CA ILE A 75 14.86 4.07 15.76
C ILE A 75 13.35 3.92 15.56
N THR A 76 12.75 4.86 14.83
CA THR A 76 11.34 4.76 14.42
C THR A 76 11.26 4.16 13.01
N ILE A 77 10.47 3.10 12.86
CA ILE A 77 10.13 2.51 11.56
C ILE A 77 8.68 2.84 11.27
N LEU A 78 8.45 3.76 10.33
CA LEU A 78 7.12 4.10 9.86
C LEU A 78 6.85 3.42 8.52
N ASN A 79 5.94 2.46 8.52
CA ASN A 79 5.49 1.74 7.33
C ASN A 79 4.11 2.22 6.89
N GLU A 80 3.62 1.69 5.77
CA GLU A 80 2.22 1.80 5.36
C GLU A 80 1.72 3.26 5.31
N ILE A 81 2.50 4.15 4.69
CA ILE A 81 2.19 5.58 4.54
C ILE A 81 2.09 6.01 3.07
N GLY A 82 1.63 5.09 2.21
CA GLY A 82 1.39 5.32 0.79
C GLY A 82 -0.07 5.69 0.50
N LEU A 83 -0.61 5.08 -0.55
CA LEU A 83 -2.04 5.18 -0.89
C LEU A 83 -2.82 4.01 -0.26
N ASP A 84 -2.42 2.78 -0.61
CA ASP A 84 -2.96 1.52 -0.14
C ASP A 84 -1.79 0.51 -0.08
N PRO A 85 -1.20 0.26 1.10
CA PRO A 85 -1.60 0.79 2.42
C PRO A 85 -1.07 2.22 2.70
N GLY A 86 -1.89 3.05 3.36
CA GLY A 86 -1.57 4.40 3.83
C GLY A 86 -2.79 5.31 4.03
N ILE A 87 -3.14 6.09 3.01
CA ILE A 87 -4.27 7.02 3.08
C ILE A 87 -5.57 6.30 3.44
N ASP A 88 -5.76 5.07 2.96
CA ASP A 88 -6.89 4.22 3.32
C ASP A 88 -6.98 3.98 4.84
N HIS A 89 -5.87 3.72 5.53
CA HIS A 89 -5.82 3.59 6.98
C HIS A 89 -6.20 4.89 7.68
N LEU A 90 -5.65 6.02 7.23
CA LEU A 90 -5.89 7.33 7.84
C LEU A 90 -7.38 7.68 7.88
N TYR A 91 -8.08 7.49 6.76
CA TYR A 91 -9.52 7.78 6.68
C TYR A 91 -10.39 6.71 7.34
N ALA A 92 -9.98 5.44 7.30
CA ALA A 92 -10.68 4.36 8.01
C ALA A 92 -10.66 4.62 9.52
N VAL A 93 -9.47 4.76 10.11
CA VAL A 93 -9.31 4.96 11.57
C VAL A 93 -10.00 6.24 12.02
N LYS A 94 -9.86 7.35 11.28
CA LYS A 94 -10.56 8.60 11.59
C LYS A 94 -12.07 8.39 11.71
N THR A 95 -12.69 7.78 10.69
CA THR A 95 -14.14 7.59 10.64
C THR A 95 -14.62 6.63 11.70
N VAL A 96 -13.88 5.54 11.95
CA VAL A 96 -14.18 4.57 13.00
C VAL A 96 -14.18 5.25 14.37
N ASN A 97 -13.14 6.01 14.69
CA ASN A 97 -13.03 6.73 15.96
C ASN A 97 -14.19 7.72 16.15
N GLU A 98 -14.52 8.51 15.12
CA GLU A 98 -15.63 9.47 15.18
C GLU A 98 -16.97 8.78 15.46
N VAL A 99 -17.21 7.61 14.86
CA VAL A 99 -18.43 6.82 15.11
C VAL A 99 -18.45 6.26 16.53
N HIS A 100 -17.34 5.69 17.00
CA HIS A 100 -17.27 5.10 18.35
C HIS A 100 -17.35 6.15 19.45
N GLU A 101 -16.71 7.32 19.29
CA GLU A 101 -16.79 8.45 20.22
C GLU A 101 -18.22 8.98 20.36
N ALA A 102 -19.01 8.91 19.29
CA ALA A 102 -20.44 9.25 19.30
C ALA A 102 -21.34 8.12 19.86
N GLY A 103 -20.77 7.01 20.36
CA GLY A 103 -21.51 5.84 20.85
C GLY A 103 -22.11 4.97 19.76
N GLY A 104 -21.70 5.17 18.51
CA GLY A 104 -22.13 4.39 17.35
C GLY A 104 -21.40 3.05 17.21
N LYS A 105 -21.78 2.28 16.19
CA LYS A 105 -21.21 0.96 15.88
C LYS A 105 -20.95 0.84 14.38
N ILE A 106 -19.80 0.28 14.00
CA ILE A 106 -19.47 0.02 12.61
C ILE A 106 -20.10 -1.30 12.21
N VAL A 107 -21.25 -1.26 11.52
CA VAL A 107 -21.96 -2.51 11.11
C VAL A 107 -21.37 -3.13 9.84
N SER A 108 -20.75 -2.31 8.98
CA SER A 108 -20.15 -2.71 7.71
C SER A 108 -18.99 -1.78 7.35
N PHE A 109 -17.86 -2.35 6.98
CA PHE A 109 -16.70 -1.67 6.44
C PHE A 109 -16.41 -2.19 5.03
N ILE A 110 -16.47 -1.32 4.03
CA ILE A 110 -16.19 -1.64 2.63
C ILE A 110 -15.27 -0.56 2.07
N SER A 111 -14.09 -0.94 1.59
CA SER A 111 -13.08 0.00 1.10
C SER A 111 -12.47 -0.49 -0.20
N TYR A 112 -12.80 0.16 -1.31
CA TYR A 112 -12.18 -0.12 -2.62
C TYR A 112 -11.18 0.97 -3.02
N CYS A 113 -10.08 0.54 -3.61
CA CYS A 113 -9.03 1.42 -4.14
C CYS A 113 -8.63 0.98 -5.56
N GLY A 114 -8.28 1.93 -6.42
CA GLY A 114 -7.89 1.65 -7.80
C GLY A 114 -6.99 2.72 -8.40
N GLY A 115 -5.76 2.34 -8.78
CA GLY A 115 -4.86 3.17 -9.57
C GLY A 115 -5.11 2.93 -11.07
N LEU A 116 -5.97 3.74 -11.67
CA LEU A 116 -6.40 3.62 -13.07
C LEU A 116 -6.00 4.87 -13.88
N PRO A 117 -5.84 4.75 -15.22
CA PRO A 117 -5.72 5.94 -16.05
C PRO A 117 -7.00 6.78 -15.97
N ALA A 118 -6.89 8.09 -16.24
CA ALA A 118 -8.06 8.93 -16.47
C ALA A 118 -8.94 8.34 -17.60
N PRO A 119 -10.28 8.52 -17.57
CA PRO A 119 -11.18 7.91 -18.54
C PRO A 119 -10.78 8.15 -20.00
N GLU A 120 -10.40 9.37 -20.35
CA GLU A 120 -9.94 9.76 -21.69
C GLU A 120 -8.63 9.06 -22.10
N ALA A 121 -7.85 8.57 -21.14
CA ALA A 121 -6.58 7.87 -21.36
C ALA A 121 -6.72 6.33 -21.28
N SER A 122 -7.94 5.81 -21.12
CA SER A 122 -8.25 4.39 -20.89
C SER A 122 -8.55 3.59 -22.16
N ASN A 123 -8.54 4.20 -23.34
CA ASN A 123 -8.88 3.53 -24.60
C ASN A 123 -7.80 2.55 -25.08
N ASN A 124 -7.72 1.39 -24.42
CA ASN A 124 -6.91 0.24 -24.79
C ASN A 124 -7.63 -1.05 -24.35
N PRO A 125 -7.23 -2.24 -24.83
CA PRO A 125 -7.96 -3.50 -24.55
C PRO A 125 -8.16 -3.85 -23.08
N LEU A 126 -7.31 -3.33 -22.18
CA LEU A 126 -7.39 -3.60 -20.75
C LEU A 126 -8.06 -2.48 -19.95
N GLY A 127 -8.30 -1.31 -20.56
CA GLY A 127 -8.69 -0.12 -19.80
C GLY A 127 -7.62 0.34 -18.80
N TYR A 128 -6.37 -0.12 -18.92
CA TYR A 128 -5.34 -0.01 -17.87
C TYR A 128 -4.00 0.51 -18.40
N LYS A 129 -3.24 1.19 -17.55
CA LYS A 129 -1.85 1.61 -17.79
C LYS A 129 -1.04 1.45 -16.51
N PHE A 130 0.20 0.99 -16.62
CA PHE A 130 1.07 0.77 -15.46
C PHE A 130 1.54 2.10 -14.86
N SER A 131 1.12 2.38 -13.63
CA SER A 131 1.61 3.49 -12.79
C SER A 131 2.51 3.01 -11.64
N TRP A 132 2.66 1.69 -11.48
CA TRP A 132 3.50 1.02 -10.49
C TRP A 132 4.00 -0.32 -11.05
N SER A 133 4.62 -1.17 -10.21
CA SER A 133 5.22 -2.45 -10.63
C SER A 133 4.26 -3.32 -11.44
N SER A 134 4.55 -3.52 -12.73
CA SER A 134 3.75 -4.35 -13.63
C SER A 134 3.68 -5.81 -13.19
N ARG A 135 4.79 -6.36 -12.67
CA ARG A 135 4.82 -7.68 -12.01
C ARG A 135 3.86 -7.72 -10.83
N GLY A 136 3.86 -6.67 -10.02
CA GLY A 136 2.96 -6.55 -8.86
C GLY A 136 1.49 -6.57 -9.27
N VAL A 137 1.11 -5.83 -10.32
CA VAL A 137 -0.25 -5.86 -10.88
C VAL A 137 -0.66 -7.28 -11.26
N LEU A 138 0.16 -7.98 -12.03
CA LEU A 138 -0.17 -9.32 -12.52
C LEU A 138 -0.27 -10.36 -11.40
N LEU A 139 0.58 -10.24 -10.37
CA LEU A 139 0.51 -11.12 -9.21
C LEU A 139 -0.72 -10.83 -8.33
N ALA A 140 -1.13 -9.56 -8.23
CA ALA A 140 -2.31 -9.18 -7.46
C ALA A 140 -3.58 -9.87 -7.97
N LEU A 141 -3.69 -10.07 -9.29
CA LEU A 141 -4.81 -10.77 -9.93
C LEU A 141 -4.89 -12.28 -9.63
N ARG A 142 -3.87 -12.84 -8.96
CA ARG A 142 -3.78 -14.26 -8.59
C ARG A 142 -3.90 -14.51 -7.09
N ASN A 143 -4.07 -13.47 -6.28
CA ASN A 143 -4.23 -13.63 -4.83
C ASN A 143 -5.56 -14.32 -4.54
N SER A 144 -5.59 -15.20 -3.54
CA SER A 144 -6.87 -15.57 -2.92
C SER A 144 -7.41 -14.38 -2.14
N ALA A 145 -8.73 -14.36 -1.92
CA ALA A 145 -9.36 -13.37 -1.06
C ALA A 145 -10.13 -14.02 0.08
N LYS A 146 -10.17 -13.34 1.23
CA LYS A 146 -10.90 -13.76 2.42
C LYS A 146 -11.49 -12.53 3.10
N PHE A 147 -12.78 -12.54 3.42
CA PHE A 147 -13.45 -11.37 3.99
C PHE A 147 -14.70 -11.75 4.77
N PHE A 148 -15.23 -10.82 5.55
CA PHE A 148 -16.52 -11.01 6.23
C PHE A 148 -17.65 -10.43 5.39
N LEU A 149 -18.73 -11.20 5.22
CA LEU A 149 -19.97 -10.76 4.57
C LEU A 149 -21.16 -11.21 5.40
N ASN A 150 -21.93 -10.24 5.93
CA ASN A 150 -23.11 -10.49 6.74
C ASN A 150 -22.88 -11.40 7.97
N GLY A 151 -21.68 -11.38 8.53
CA GLY A 151 -21.26 -12.16 9.69
C GLY A 151 -20.48 -13.44 9.34
N GLU A 152 -20.55 -13.89 8.10
CA GLU A 152 -19.90 -15.11 7.63
C GLU A 152 -18.56 -14.83 6.96
N ILE A 153 -17.63 -15.78 7.05
CA ILE A 153 -16.36 -15.72 6.32
C ILE A 153 -16.61 -16.23 4.89
N VAL A 154 -16.19 -15.43 3.91
CA VAL A 154 -16.17 -15.81 2.50
C VAL A 154 -14.72 -15.93 2.06
N GLU A 155 -14.39 -17.05 1.43
CA GLU A 155 -13.07 -17.31 0.85
C GLU A 155 -13.20 -17.55 -0.66
N ILE A 156 -12.35 -16.89 -1.44
CA ILE A 156 -12.30 -16.98 -2.89
C ILE A 156 -10.89 -17.44 -3.29
N PRO A 157 -10.74 -18.63 -3.89
CA PRO A 157 -9.45 -19.07 -4.41
C PRO A 157 -8.93 -18.10 -5.47
N GLY A 158 -7.61 -17.88 -5.53
CA GLY A 158 -7.02 -16.96 -6.51
C GLY A 158 -7.32 -17.29 -7.98
N THR A 159 -7.58 -18.56 -8.29
CA THR A 159 -8.02 -19.00 -9.63
C THR A 159 -9.44 -18.55 -10.00
N GLN A 160 -10.24 -18.15 -9.02
CA GLN A 160 -11.62 -17.68 -9.18
C GLN A 160 -11.79 -16.18 -8.88
N LEU A 161 -10.72 -15.48 -8.48
CA LEU A 161 -10.79 -14.08 -8.05
C LEU A 161 -11.46 -13.19 -9.10
N MET A 162 -11.06 -13.31 -10.37
CA MET A 162 -11.61 -12.48 -11.45
C MET A 162 -13.07 -12.79 -11.77
N LEU A 163 -13.54 -14.02 -11.48
CA LEU A 163 -14.96 -14.38 -11.63
C LEU A 163 -15.85 -13.71 -10.56
N SER A 164 -15.25 -13.27 -9.46
CA SER A 164 -15.96 -12.57 -8.38
C SER A 164 -16.16 -11.08 -8.66
N ALA A 165 -15.52 -10.54 -9.71
CA ALA A 165 -15.58 -9.13 -10.04
C ALA A 165 -17.01 -8.70 -10.39
N LYS A 166 -17.45 -7.56 -9.86
CA LYS A 166 -18.79 -7.02 -10.09
C LYS A 166 -18.71 -5.53 -10.40
N PRO A 167 -19.68 -4.98 -11.17
CA PRO A 167 -19.83 -3.53 -11.28
C PRO A 167 -19.93 -2.91 -9.89
N TYR A 168 -19.17 -1.85 -9.65
CA TYR A 168 -19.17 -1.13 -8.38
C TYR A 168 -19.45 0.35 -8.63
N PHE A 169 -20.62 0.80 -8.19
CA PHE A 169 -21.06 2.17 -8.41
C PHE A 169 -20.42 3.10 -7.38
N ILE A 170 -19.78 4.17 -7.87
CA ILE A 170 -19.29 5.29 -7.04
C ILE A 170 -19.93 6.59 -7.55
N TYR A 171 -19.69 6.92 -8.82
CA TYR A 171 -20.32 8.05 -9.50
C TYR A 171 -20.82 7.64 -10.89
N PRO A 172 -21.89 8.27 -11.42
CA PRO A 172 -22.45 7.93 -12.74
C PRO A 172 -21.46 8.02 -13.90
N ALA A 173 -20.42 8.84 -13.78
CA ALA A 173 -19.42 9.06 -14.82
C ALA A 173 -18.41 7.90 -14.96
N PHE A 174 -18.36 6.96 -14.00
CA PHE A 174 -17.38 5.87 -14.00
C PHE A 174 -18.02 4.50 -14.13
N ALA A 175 -17.39 3.64 -14.92
CA ALA A 175 -17.78 2.24 -15.11
C ALA A 175 -16.81 1.30 -14.37
N PHE A 176 -16.76 1.40 -13.04
CA PHE A 176 -15.84 0.57 -12.26
C PHE A 176 -16.33 -0.86 -12.07
N TRP A 177 -15.36 -1.77 -12.06
CA TRP A 177 -15.51 -3.14 -11.60
C TRP A 177 -14.59 -3.34 -10.41
N ALA A 178 -15.06 -4.07 -9.41
CA ALA A 178 -14.32 -4.31 -8.20
C ALA A 178 -14.33 -5.79 -7.82
N TYR A 179 -13.22 -6.26 -7.26
CA TYR A 179 -13.03 -7.60 -6.73
C TYR A 179 -12.32 -7.51 -5.37
N PRO A 180 -12.50 -8.49 -4.47
CA PRO A 180 -11.91 -8.43 -3.12
C PRO A 180 -10.37 -8.53 -3.13
N ASN A 181 -9.70 -7.87 -2.19
CA ASN A 181 -8.25 -7.81 -2.09
C ASN A 181 -7.71 -8.60 -0.89
N ARG A 182 -6.99 -9.71 -1.17
CA ARG A 182 -6.28 -10.52 -0.16
C ARG A 182 -7.18 -10.84 1.04
N ASP A 183 -6.62 -10.88 2.24
CA ASP A 183 -7.36 -11.12 3.48
C ASP A 183 -7.77 -9.80 4.14
N SER A 184 -9.08 -9.58 4.19
CA SER A 184 -9.73 -8.46 4.88
C SER A 184 -10.07 -8.78 6.34
N THR A 185 -10.01 -10.04 6.77
CA THR A 185 -10.44 -10.43 8.12
C THR A 185 -9.65 -9.77 9.26
N PRO A 186 -8.33 -9.51 9.16
CA PRO A 186 -7.58 -8.86 10.23
C PRO A 186 -8.01 -7.41 10.50
N PHE A 187 -8.66 -6.74 9.53
CA PHE A 187 -9.07 -5.34 9.69
C PHE A 187 -10.16 -5.14 10.74
N ARG A 188 -10.86 -6.21 11.16
CA ARG A 188 -11.71 -6.14 12.37
C ARG A 188 -10.90 -5.78 13.60
N GLU A 189 -9.73 -6.38 13.76
CA GLU A 189 -8.85 -6.12 14.88
C GLU A 189 -8.04 -4.85 14.67
N PHE A 190 -7.42 -4.68 13.48
CA PHE A 190 -6.57 -3.51 13.19
C PHE A 190 -7.29 -2.18 13.32
N TYR A 191 -8.58 -2.13 12.99
CA TYR A 191 -9.40 -0.92 13.16
C TYR A 191 -10.30 -0.97 14.39
N ASN A 192 -10.19 -1.98 15.25
CA ASN A 192 -11.01 -2.12 16.45
C ASN A 192 -12.53 -2.11 16.16
N ILE A 193 -12.97 -2.81 15.12
CA ILE A 193 -14.38 -2.95 14.69
C ILE A 193 -14.89 -4.41 14.78
N PRO A 194 -14.78 -5.08 15.95
CA PRO A 194 -15.24 -6.46 16.11
C PRO A 194 -16.75 -6.64 15.84
N GLU A 195 -17.53 -5.58 15.94
CA GLU A 195 -18.97 -5.54 15.71
C GLU A 195 -19.37 -5.53 14.22
N ALA A 196 -18.43 -5.28 13.31
CA ALA A 196 -18.69 -5.17 11.88
C ALA A 196 -19.00 -6.52 11.25
N LYS A 197 -20.24 -6.73 10.79
CA LYS A 197 -20.67 -7.98 10.14
C LYS A 197 -20.09 -8.14 8.74
N THR A 198 -19.81 -7.05 8.06
CA THR A 198 -19.17 -7.05 6.74
C THR A 198 -17.87 -6.27 6.82
N VAL A 199 -16.76 -6.86 6.38
CA VAL A 199 -15.43 -6.24 6.32
C VAL A 199 -14.77 -6.69 5.03
N LEU A 200 -14.67 -5.77 4.07
CA LEU A 200 -14.21 -6.02 2.72
C LEU A 200 -13.25 -4.91 2.28
N ARG A 201 -12.07 -5.30 1.77
CA ARG A 201 -11.16 -4.47 1.01
C ARG A 201 -10.95 -5.04 -0.38
#